data_AF-A0A264VKL8-F1
#
_entry.id   AF-A0A264VKL8-F1
#
_cell.length_a   1.000
_cell.length_b   1.000
_cell.length_c   1.000
_cell.angle_alpha   90.00
_cell.angle_beta   90.00
_cell.angle_gamma   90.00
#
_symmetry.space_group_name_H-M   'P 1'
#
loop_
_entity.id
_entity.type
_entity.pdbx_description
1 polymer ?
#
loop_
_entity_poly.entity_id
_entity_poly.type
_entity_poly.pdbx_seq_one_letter_code
_entity_poly.pdbx_strand_id
1 'polypeptide(L)'
;MKKKTQREFSTARFYFCASVAMFSLMGCVSLEERERVAFELVTNEPNQENIQSYLKLAEELQRKQVDEARQAADAATYERDKELNEYFKQYGRTYKK
;
A
#
# COMPACT_ATOMS: atom_id res chain seq x y z
N MET A 1 -22.37 47.33 34.84
CA MET A 1 -22.58 45.86 34.73
C MET A 1 -22.11 45.39 33.36
N LYS A 2 -20.99 44.68 33.26
CA LYS A 2 -20.45 44.11 32.01
C LYS A 2 -19.81 42.76 32.32
N LYS A 3 -20.40 41.64 31.90
CA LYS A 3 -19.72 40.34 31.69
C LYS A 3 -20.55 39.47 30.73
N LYS A 4 -20.25 39.52 29.43
CA LYS A 4 -20.67 38.52 28.42
C LYS A 4 -19.49 38.31 27.47
N THR A 5 -18.48 37.58 27.91
CA THR A 5 -17.31 37.24 27.07
C THR A 5 -16.67 35.96 27.59
N GLN A 6 -17.39 34.83 27.52
CA GLN A 6 -16.77 33.55 27.93
C GLN A 6 -17.42 32.29 27.35
N ARG A 7 -18.10 32.35 26.19
CA ARG A 7 -18.71 31.16 25.57
C ARG A 7 -18.31 30.86 24.12
N GLU A 8 -17.38 31.62 23.54
CA GLU A 8 -16.97 31.39 22.14
C GLU A 8 -15.60 30.73 21.98
N PHE A 9 -14.82 30.61 23.06
CA PHE A 9 -13.45 30.09 22.98
C PHE A 9 -13.32 28.56 22.96
N SER A 10 -14.43 27.82 23.03
CA SER A 10 -14.42 26.35 23.21
C SER A 10 -14.76 25.56 21.95
N THR A 11 -15.48 26.14 20.97
CA THR A 11 -15.88 25.44 19.75
C THR A 11 -14.78 25.47 18.69
N ALA A 12 -14.07 26.59 18.54
CA ALA A 12 -13.01 26.73 17.53
C ALA A 12 -11.84 25.74 17.72
N ARG A 13 -11.50 25.39 18.97
CA ARG A 13 -10.45 24.38 19.27
C ARG A 13 -10.90 22.95 18.94
N PHE A 14 -12.19 22.66 19.04
CA PHE A 14 -12.73 21.34 18.69
C PHE A 14 -12.71 21.11 17.17
N TYR A 15 -13.06 22.13 16.38
CA TYR A 15 -13.02 22.03 14.92
C TYR A 15 -11.60 21.89 14.35
N PHE A 16 -10.59 22.48 15.00
CA PHE A 16 -9.20 22.36 14.57
C PHE A 16 -8.60 20.96 14.81
N CYS A 17 -9.03 20.24 15.85
CA CYS A 17 -8.62 18.84 16.06
C CYS A 17 -9.36 17.87 15.12
N ALA A 18 -10.62 18.14 14.81
CA ALA A 18 -11.39 17.30 13.88
C ALA A 18 -10.84 17.36 12.45
N SER A 19 -10.36 18.52 11.99
CA SER A 19 -9.77 18.65 10.65
C SER A 19 -8.42 17.95 10.51
N VAL A 20 -7.56 18.00 11.54
CA VAL A 20 -6.27 17.29 11.55
C VAL A 20 -6.47 15.76 11.66
N ALA A 21 -7.46 15.30 12.44
CA ALA A 21 -7.79 13.88 12.53
C ALA A 21 -8.38 13.32 11.22
N MET A 22 -9.20 14.10 10.51
CA MET A 22 -9.72 13.72 9.18
C MET A 22 -8.59 13.68 8.12
N PHE A 23 -7.63 14.59 8.19
CA PHE A 23 -6.45 14.57 7.31
C PHE A 23 -5.50 13.39 7.62
N SER A 24 -5.43 12.96 8.88
CA SER A 24 -4.63 11.81 9.32
C SER A 24 -5.25 10.46 8.91
N LEU A 25 -6.58 10.37 8.82
CA LEU A 25 -7.30 9.19 8.30
C LEU A 25 -7.16 8.99 6.78
N MET A 26 -6.88 10.05 6.01
CA MET A 26 -6.56 9.94 4.58
C MET A 26 -5.12 9.47 4.30
N GLY A 27 -4.27 9.36 5.33
CA GLY A 27 -2.86 9.00 5.18
C GLY A 27 -2.56 7.51 4.96
N CYS A 28 -3.56 6.63 5.03
CA CYS A 28 -3.37 5.17 5.00
C CYS A 28 -4.21 4.47 3.91
N VAL A 29 -4.38 5.08 2.74
CA VAL A 29 -5.06 4.42 1.61
C VAL A 29 -4.02 3.59 0.83
N SER A 30 -4.26 2.29 0.71
CA SER A 30 -3.37 1.36 -0.02
C SER A 30 -3.18 1.81 -1.48
N LEU A 31 -2.12 1.34 -2.14
CA LEU A 31 -1.87 1.69 -3.55
C LEU A 31 -3.02 1.24 -4.46
N GLU A 32 -3.61 0.07 -4.18
CA GLU A 32 -4.77 -0.47 -4.89
C GLU A 32 -6.03 0.39 -4.68
N GLU A 33 -6.29 0.82 -3.44
CA GLU A 33 -7.47 1.65 -3.17
C GLU A 33 -7.31 3.05 -3.79
N ARG A 34 -6.07 3.57 -3.87
CA ARG A 34 -5.78 4.81 -4.61
C ARG A 34 -5.95 4.66 -6.13
N GLU A 35 -5.53 3.54 -6.71
CA GLU A 35 -5.75 3.23 -8.13
C GLU A 35 -7.25 3.13 -8.45
N ARG A 36 -8.03 2.45 -7.58
CA ARG A 36 -9.49 2.33 -7.76
C ARG A 36 -10.20 3.68 -7.73
N VAL A 37 -9.83 4.55 -6.79
CA VAL A 37 -10.39 5.92 -6.70
C VAL A 37 -10.01 6.73 -7.93
N ALA A 38 -8.77 6.62 -8.42
CA ALA A 38 -8.35 7.31 -9.64
C ALA A 38 -9.10 6.80 -10.89
N PHE A 39 -9.37 5.50 -10.97
CA PHE A 39 -10.18 4.92 -12.05
C PHE A 39 -11.62 5.45 -12.04
N GLU A 40 -12.22 5.54 -10.86
CA GLU A 40 -13.56 6.09 -10.69
C GLU A 40 -13.60 7.57 -11.11
N LEU A 41 -12.57 8.35 -10.78
CA LEU A 41 -12.43 9.74 -11.23
C LEU A 41 -12.29 9.87 -12.75
N VAL A 42 -11.54 9.00 -13.41
CA VAL A 42 -11.44 8.97 -14.88
C VAL A 42 -12.79 8.61 -15.52
N THR A 43 -13.53 7.69 -14.90
CA THR A 43 -14.83 7.22 -15.41
C THR A 43 -15.89 8.32 -15.30
N ASN A 44 -15.90 9.05 -14.18
CA ASN A 44 -16.86 10.12 -13.94
C ASN A 44 -16.47 11.43 -14.66
N GLU A 45 -15.17 11.75 -14.68
CA GLU A 45 -14.63 12.98 -15.25
C GLU A 45 -13.37 12.68 -16.08
N PRO A 46 -13.55 12.31 -17.37
CA PRO A 46 -12.44 11.94 -18.25
C PRO A 46 -11.71 13.20 -18.73
N ASN A 47 -10.86 13.76 -17.87
CA ASN A 47 -9.95 14.84 -18.19
C ASN A 47 -8.49 14.35 -18.20
N GLN A 48 -7.60 15.13 -18.81
CA GLN A 48 -6.20 14.73 -18.99
C GLN A 48 -5.45 14.54 -17.67
N GLU A 49 -5.78 15.31 -16.63
CA GLU A 49 -5.16 15.21 -15.32
C GLU A 49 -5.53 13.90 -14.61
N ASN A 50 -6.82 13.55 -14.60
CA ASN A 50 -7.35 12.31 -14.03
C ASN A 50 -6.78 11.09 -14.75
N ILE A 51 -6.70 11.14 -16.09
CA ILE A 51 -6.12 10.05 -16.87
C ILE A 51 -4.63 9.86 -16.52
N GLN A 52 -3.86 10.94 -16.43
CA GLN A 52 -2.44 10.88 -16.09
C GLN A 52 -2.21 10.38 -14.66
N SER A 53 -3.02 10.83 -13.70
CA SER A 53 -2.90 10.38 -12.31
C SER A 53 -3.23 8.89 -12.16
N TYR A 54 -4.26 8.41 -12.86
CA TYR A 54 -4.61 7.00 -12.94
C TYR A 54 -3.47 6.17 -13.55
N LEU A 55 -2.97 6.56 -14.74
CA LEU A 55 -1.91 5.82 -15.43
C LEU A 55 -0.65 5.68 -14.58
N LYS A 56 -0.27 6.74 -13.87
CA LYS A 56 0.87 6.70 -12.97
C LYS A 56 0.69 5.70 -11.82
N LEU A 57 -0.49 5.69 -11.20
CA LEU A 57 -0.81 4.74 -10.12
C LEU A 57 -0.86 3.30 -10.63
N ALA A 58 -1.41 3.07 -11.82
CA ALA A 58 -1.44 1.75 -12.45
C ALA A 58 -0.02 1.24 -12.74
N GLU A 59 0.88 2.09 -13.24
CA GLU A 59 2.28 1.73 -13.47
C GLU A 59 3.02 1.39 -12.17
N GLU A 60 2.82 2.19 -11.12
CA GLU A 60 3.40 1.94 -9.79
C GLU A 60 2.90 0.59 -9.22
N LEU A 61 1.61 0.29 -9.36
CA LEU A 61 1.02 -0.97 -8.90
C LEU A 61 1.58 -2.17 -9.69
N GLN A 62 1.69 -2.04 -11.01
CA GLN A 62 2.26 -3.09 -11.85
C GLN A 62 3.71 -3.39 -11.49
N ARG A 63 4.54 -2.36 -11.27
CA ARG A 63 5.94 -2.54 -10.83
C ARG A 63 6.02 -3.30 -9.51
N LYS A 64 5.19 -2.93 -8.53
CA LYS A 64 5.12 -3.61 -7.23
C LYS A 64 4.75 -5.09 -7.37
N GLN A 65 3.77 -5.41 -8.20
CA GLN A 65 3.35 -6.79 -8.44
C GLN A 65 4.45 -7.62 -9.12
N VAL A 66 5.20 -7.04 -10.05
CA VAL A 66 6.35 -7.70 -10.68
C VAL A 66 7.45 -7.98 -9.67
N ASP A 67 7.76 -7.02 -8.80
CA ASP A 67 8.77 -7.19 -7.75
C ASP A 67 8.35 -8.27 -6.75
N GLU A 68 7.08 -8.29 -6.33
CA GLU A 68 6.53 -9.33 -5.45
C GLU A 68 6.57 -10.72 -6.11
N ALA A 69 6.18 -10.82 -7.38
CA ALA A 69 6.26 -12.08 -8.12
C ALA A 69 7.71 -12.57 -8.27
N ARG A 70 8.66 -11.67 -8.49
CA ARG A 70 10.09 -11.99 -8.55
C ARG A 70 10.59 -12.51 -7.21
N GLN A 71 10.25 -11.85 -6.11
CA GLN A 71 10.62 -12.29 -4.76
C GLN A 71 10.03 -13.67 -4.44
N ALA A 72 8.78 -13.93 -4.82
CA ALA A 72 8.15 -15.23 -4.65
C ALA A 72 8.86 -16.32 -5.48
N ALA A 73 9.26 -16.01 -6.71
CA ALA A 73 10.00 -16.94 -7.58
C ALA A 73 11.41 -17.24 -7.02
N ASP A 74 12.12 -16.22 -6.51
CA ASP A 74 13.43 -16.36 -5.89
C ASP A 74 13.32 -17.21 -4.60
N ALA A 75 12.31 -16.96 -3.76
CA ALA A 75 12.05 -17.75 -2.56
C ALA A 75 11.72 -19.22 -2.89
N ALA A 76 10.89 -19.48 -3.90
CA ALA A 76 10.57 -20.83 -4.35
C ALA A 76 11.81 -21.56 -4.91
N THR A 77 12.70 -20.84 -5.58
CA THR A 77 13.96 -21.41 -6.08
C THR A 77 14.89 -21.76 -4.91
N TYR A 78 15.00 -20.89 -3.91
CA TYR A 78 15.80 -21.14 -2.71
C TYR A 78 15.35 -22.39 -1.94
N GLU A 79 14.05 -22.57 -1.73
CA GLU A 79 13.53 -23.77 -1.06
C GLU A 79 13.78 -25.04 -1.88
N ARG A 80 13.63 -24.99 -3.21
CA ARG A 80 13.96 -26.13 -4.07
C ARG A 80 15.44 -26.50 -4.02
N ASP A 81 16.34 -25.51 -4.02
CA ASP A 81 17.78 -25.77 -3.93
C ASP A 81 18.17 -26.40 -2.59
N LYS A 82 17.47 -26.04 -1.51
CA LYS A 82 17.65 -26.64 -0.18
C LYS A 82 17.19 -28.11 -0.17
N GLU A 83 16.01 -28.40 -0.70
CA GLU A 83 15.49 -29.77 -0.83
C GLU A 83 16.41 -30.64 -1.69
N LEU A 84 16.91 -30.10 -2.80
CA LEU A 84 17.85 -30.79 -3.69
C LEU A 84 19.16 -31.13 -2.99
N ASN A 85 19.71 -30.17 -2.23
CA ASN A 85 20.91 -30.41 -1.41
C ASN A 85 20.70 -31.48 -0.34
N GLU A 86 19.53 -31.52 0.29
CA GLU A 86 19.19 -32.57 1.25
C GLU A 86 19.08 -33.95 0.58
N TYR A 87 18.46 -34.03 -0.59
CA TYR A 87 18.40 -35.25 -1.39
C TYR A 87 19.79 -35.81 -1.70
N PHE A 88 20.71 -34.98 -2.20
CA PHE A 88 22.07 -35.42 -2.51
C PHE A 88 22.87 -35.84 -1.26
N LYS A 89 22.68 -35.15 -0.13
CA LYS A 89 23.29 -35.54 1.16
C LYS A 89 22.77 -36.88 1.67
N GLN A 90 21.50 -37.19 1.44
CA GLN A 90 20.94 -38.50 1.78
C GLN A 90 21.49 -39.58 0.85
N TYR A 91 21.42 -39.38 -0.47
CA TYR A 91 21.96 -40.32 -1.45
C TYR A 91 23.44 -40.64 -1.20
N GLY A 92 24.27 -39.62 -0.98
CA GLY A 92 25.70 -39.81 -0.67
C GLY A 92 25.99 -40.56 0.64
N ARG A 93 25.05 -40.61 1.58
CA ARG A 93 25.16 -41.42 2.81
C ARG A 93 24.73 -42.87 2.59
N THR A 94 23.74 -43.11 1.72
CA THR A 94 23.21 -44.45 1.44
C THR A 94 24.20 -45.33 0.65
N TYR A 95 24.99 -44.72 -0.24
CA TYR A 95 25.93 -45.45 -1.13
C TYR A 95 27.40 -45.40 -0.67
N LYS A 96 27.69 -44.91 0.54
CA LYS A 96 29.04 -44.89 1.15
C LYS A 96 29.33 -46.07 2.09
N LYS A 97 28.54 -47.14 2.02
CA LYS A 97 28.80 -48.44 2.67
C LYS A 97 29.34 -49.42 1.65
#